data_AF-A0A377FR80-F1
#
_entry.id   AF-A0A377FR80-F1
#
_cell.length_a   1.000
_cell.length_b   1.000
_cell.length_c   1.000
_cell.angle_alpha   90.00
_cell.angle_beta   90.00
_cell.angle_gamma   90.00
#
_symmetry.space_group_name_H-M   'P 1'
#
loop_
_entity.id
_entity.type
_entity.pdbx_description
1 polymer ?
#
loop_
_entity_poly.entity_id
_entity_poly.type
_entity_poly.pdbx_seq_one_letter_code
_entity_poly.pdbx_strand_id
1 'polypeptide(L)'
;MSFLSDHELFERIIQRDTSAFELLYDRYERVLYLTALRLTTRAELAEAALLEVFNELWRTPQTFDIQTTSLRLRLFARAETAARQLLQSA
;
A
#
# COMPACT_ATOMS: atom_id res chain seq x y z
N MET A 1 -10.73 16.19 -13.29
CA MET A 1 -9.80 15.48 -12.37
C MET A 1 -8.98 14.53 -13.21
N SER A 2 -7.65 14.64 -13.14
CA SER A 2 -6.76 13.77 -13.93
C SER A 2 -6.88 12.32 -13.43
N PHE A 3 -7.45 11.43 -14.24
CA PHE A 3 -7.53 10.00 -13.94
C PHE A 3 -6.18 9.34 -14.23
N LEU A 4 -5.16 9.64 -13.42
CA LEU A 4 -3.88 8.94 -13.52
C LEU A 4 -4.09 7.46 -13.18
N SER A 5 -3.58 6.61 -14.07
CA SER A 5 -3.51 5.17 -13.85
C SER A 5 -2.56 4.86 -12.68
N ASP A 6 -2.71 3.67 -12.11
CA ASP A 6 -1.82 3.20 -11.05
C ASP A 6 -0.35 3.17 -11.49
N HIS A 7 -0.10 2.89 -12.76
CA HIS A 7 1.25 2.90 -13.33
C HIS A 7 1.83 4.33 -13.38
N GLU A 8 1.07 5.31 -13.89
CA GLU A 8 1.51 6.70 -13.91
C GLU A 8 1.73 7.27 -12.50
N LEU A 9 0.86 6.93 -11.54
CA LEU A 9 1.04 7.31 -10.14
C LEU A 9 2.34 6.71 -9.58
N PHE A 10 2.61 5.45 -9.86
CA PHE A 10 3.81 4.77 -9.39
C PHE A 10 5.11 5.38 -9.95
N GLU A 11 5.15 5.64 -11.26
CA GLU A 11 6.30 6.31 -11.90
C GLU A 11 6.60 7.68 -11.28
N ARG A 12 5.55 8.43 -10.94
CA ARG A 12 5.68 9.71 -10.24
C ARG A 12 6.12 9.54 -8.78
N ILE A 13 5.65 8.52 -8.08
CA ILE A 13 6.10 8.19 -6.72
C ILE A 13 7.60 7.85 -6.70
N ILE A 14 8.11 7.12 -7.71
CA ILE A 14 9.55 6.87 -7.88
C ILE A 14 10.31 8.21 -7.97
N GLN A 15 9.74 9.19 -8.66
CA GLN A 15 10.28 10.55 -8.78
C GLN A 15 10.02 11.44 -7.55
N ARG A 16 9.51 10.88 -6.45
CA ARG A 16 9.21 11.59 -5.19
C ARG A 16 8.11 12.65 -5.30
N ASP A 17 7.17 12.47 -6.23
CA ASP A 17 5.97 13.30 -6.32
C ASP A 17 5.00 12.97 -5.16
N THR A 18 4.90 13.89 -4.19
CA THR A 18 4.01 13.74 -3.03
C THR A 18 2.53 13.75 -3.43
N SER A 19 2.14 14.51 -4.45
CA SER A 19 0.76 14.56 -4.92
C SER A 19 0.33 13.24 -5.56
N ALA A 20 1.23 12.56 -6.26
CA ALA A 20 0.96 11.21 -6.78
C ALA A 20 0.81 10.19 -5.64
N PHE A 21 1.61 10.33 -4.58
CA PHE A 21 1.49 9.48 -3.39
C PHE A 21 0.16 9.69 -2.66
N GLU A 22 -0.25 10.93 -2.43
CA GLU A 22 -1.55 11.27 -1.81
C GLU A 22 -2.73 10.71 -2.62
N LEU A 23 -2.72 10.89 -3.95
CA LEU A 23 -3.77 10.34 -4.82
C LEU A 23 -3.86 8.81 -4.78
N LEU A 24 -2.71 8.14 -4.65
CA LEU A 24 -2.68 6.69 -4.51
C LEU A 24 -3.13 6.25 -3.11
N TYR A 25 -2.75 7.01 -2.07
CA TYR A 25 -3.20 6.79 -0.70
C TYR A 25 -4.72 6.86 -0.62
N ASP A 26 -5.34 7.96 -1.06
CA ASP A 26 -6.79 8.15 -1.09
C ASP A 26 -7.52 7.02 -1.84
N ARG A 27 -6.90 6.49 -2.91
CA ARG A 27 -7.48 5.42 -3.72
C ARG A 27 -7.48 4.07 -3.01
N TYR A 28 -6.48 3.80 -2.17
CA TYR A 28 -6.21 2.47 -1.63
C TYR A 28 -6.35 2.35 -0.11
N GLU A 29 -6.37 3.46 0.64
CA GLU A 29 -6.39 3.47 2.11
C GLU A 29 -7.51 2.59 2.69
N ARG A 30 -8.75 2.83 2.26
CA ARG A 30 -9.93 2.15 2.79
C ARG A 30 -9.90 0.65 2.49
N VAL A 31 -9.54 0.26 1.28
CA VAL A 31 -9.60 -1.15 0.88
C VAL A 31 -8.46 -1.96 1.48
N LEU A 32 -7.26 -1.40 1.59
CA LEU A 32 -6.13 -2.04 2.25
C LEU A 32 -6.38 -2.13 3.77
N TYR A 33 -6.91 -1.08 4.39
CA TYR A 33 -7.28 -1.08 5.80
C TYR A 33 -8.29 -2.19 6.11
N LEU A 34 -9.40 -2.26 5.36
CA LEU A 34 -10.42 -3.29 5.58
C LEU A 34 -9.89 -4.71 5.36
N THR A 35 -8.95 -4.87 4.42
CA THR A 35 -8.30 -6.16 4.18
C THR A 35 -7.42 -6.57 5.36
N ALA A 36 -6.59 -5.66 5.86
CA ALA A 36 -5.77 -5.89 7.04
C ALA A 36 -6.63 -6.16 8.28
N LEU A 37 -7.68 -5.37 8.50
CA LEU A 37 -8.62 -5.53 9.61
C LEU A 37 -9.30 -6.90 9.61
N ARG A 38 -9.69 -7.40 8.44
CA ARG A 38 -10.28 -8.75 8.31
C ARG A 38 -9.30 -9.85 8.73
N LEU A 39 -8.00 -9.65 8.52
CA LEU A 39 -6.96 -10.62 8.89
C LEU A 39 -6.55 -10.52 10.36
N THR A 40 -6.38 -9.30 10.87
CA THR A 40 -5.88 -9.08 12.24
C THR A 40 -6.98 -9.12 13.28
N THR A 41 -8.23 -8.81 12.90
CA THR A 41 -9.38 -8.58 13.81
C THR A 41 -9.12 -7.52 14.89
N ARG A 42 -8.07 -6.71 14.71
CA ARG A 42 -7.53 -5.73 15.65
C ARG A 42 -7.22 -4.44 14.90
N ALA A 43 -7.90 -3.36 15.28
CA ALA A 43 -7.85 -2.08 14.56
C ALA A 43 -6.43 -1.49 14.57
N GLU A 44 -5.75 -1.59 15.70
CA GLU A 44 -4.38 -1.11 15.89
C GLU A 44 -3.37 -1.83 14.99
N LEU A 45 -3.54 -3.15 14.79
CA LEU A 45 -2.66 -3.91 13.90
C LEU A 45 -2.98 -3.66 12.43
N ALA A 46 -4.25 -3.40 12.11
CA ALA A 46 -4.68 -3.07 10.76
C ALA A 46 -4.13 -1.70 10.31
N GLU A 47 -4.18 -0.71 11.20
CA GLU A 47 -3.60 0.61 10.97
C GLU A 47 -2.08 0.53 10.85
N ALA A 48 -1.41 -0.22 11.72
CA ALA A 48 0.04 -0.44 11.62
C ALA A 48 0.44 -1.10 10.28
N ALA A 49 -0.30 -2.11 9.82
CA ALA A 49 -0.07 -2.75 8.53
C ALA A 49 -0.24 -1.77 7.36
N LEU A 50 -1.28 -0.94 7.39
CA LEU A 50 -1.53 0.10 6.39
C LEU A 50 -0.35 1.09 6.31
N LEU A 51 0.07 1.62 7.46
CA LEU A 51 1.17 2.55 7.57
C LEU A 51 2.48 1.93 7.08
N GLU A 52 2.75 0.65 7.39
CA GLU A 52 3.93 -0.06 6.91
C GLU A 52 3.97 -0.15 5.38
N VAL A 53 2.85 -0.52 4.75
CA VAL A 53 2.75 -0.63 3.28
C VAL A 53 3.04 0.71 2.62
N PHE A 54 2.41 1.78 3.07
CA PHE A 54 2.58 3.11 2.48
C PHE A 54 3.96 3.71 2.78
N ASN A 55 4.53 3.46 3.96
CA ASN A 55 5.89 3.84 4.28
C ASN A 55 6.90 3.12 3.38
N GLU A 56 6.73 1.82 3.13
CA GLU A 56 7.59 1.08 2.21
C GLU A 56 7.44 1.60 0.78
N LEU A 57 6.20 1.82 0.33
CA LEU A 57 5.93 2.37 -0.99
C LEU A 57 6.61 3.72 -1.19
N TRP A 58 6.59 4.58 -0.18
CA TRP A 58 7.28 5.87 -0.25
C TRP A 58 8.79 5.69 -0.18
N ARG A 59 9.33 4.96 0.78
CA ARG A 59 10.79 4.90 1.03
C ARG A 59 11.52 4.10 -0.05
N THR A 60 10.95 2.96 -0.44
CA THR A 60 11.55 1.97 -1.35
C THR A 60 10.52 1.48 -2.38
N PRO A 61 9.98 2.35 -3.26
CA PRO A 61 8.96 1.97 -4.23
C PRO A 61 9.40 0.83 -5.15
N GLN A 62 10.70 0.70 -5.42
CA GLN A 62 11.28 -0.35 -6.27
C GLN A 62 11.04 -1.79 -5.78
N THR A 63 10.64 -2.00 -4.52
CA THR A 63 10.26 -3.35 -4.01
C THR A 63 8.90 -3.82 -4.54
N PHE A 64 8.09 -2.88 -5.04
CA PHE A 64 6.84 -3.18 -5.73
C PHE A 64 7.17 -3.45 -7.20
N ASP A 65 7.51 -4.70 -7.53
CA ASP A 65 7.62 -5.14 -8.93
C ASP A 65 6.25 -5.01 -9.61
N ILE A 66 6.10 -3.95 -10.40
CA ILE A 66 4.92 -3.70 -11.22
C ILE A 66 5.14 -3.99 -12.71
N GLN A 67 6.29 -4.55 -13.09
CA GLN A 67 6.57 -4.90 -14.48
C GLN A 67 5.82 -6.18 -14.87
N THR A 68 5.71 -7.11 -13.92
CA THR A 68 5.05 -8.41 -14.12
C THR A 68 3.61 -8.45 -13.58
N THR A 69 3.28 -7.55 -12.65
CA THR A 69 2.06 -7.61 -11.85
C THR A 69 1.47 -6.21 -11.66
N SER A 70 0.14 -6.07 -11.62
CA SER A 70 -0.47 -4.76 -11.32
C SER A 70 -0.09 -4.23 -9.92
N LEU A 71 0.10 -2.91 -9.79
CA LEU A 71 0.37 -2.25 -8.51
C LEU A 71 -0.66 -2.61 -7.45
N ARG A 72 -1.94 -2.62 -7.83
CA ARG A 72 -3.04 -3.05 -6.96
C ARG A 72 -2.74 -4.38 -6.28
N LEU A 73 -2.43 -5.42 -7.05
CA LEU A 73 -2.19 -6.75 -6.50
C LEU A 73 -0.96 -6.77 -5.57
N ARG A 74 0.09 -6.02 -5.91
CA ARG A 74 1.29 -5.89 -5.07
C ARG A 74 0.97 -5.20 -3.73
N LEU A 75 0.17 -4.14 -3.74
CA LEU A 75 -0.28 -3.47 -2.52
C LEU A 75 -1.07 -4.41 -1.60
N PHE A 76 -2.01 -5.19 -2.16
CA PHE A 76 -2.75 -6.19 -1.39
C PHE A 76 -1.83 -7.25 -0.79
N ALA A 77 -0.96 -7.87 -1.61
CA ALA A 77 -0.03 -8.88 -1.13
C ALA A 77 0.87 -8.35 -0.01
N ARG A 78 1.31 -7.09 -0.11
CA ARG A 78 2.15 -6.48 0.92
C ARG A 78 1.38 -6.19 2.21
N ALA A 79 0.14 -5.71 2.09
CA ALA A 79 -0.75 -5.49 3.23
C ALA A 79 -1.08 -6.79 3.97
N GLU A 80 -1.36 -7.87 3.24
CA GLU A 80 -1.56 -9.20 3.85
C GLU A 80 -0.31 -9.70 4.58
N THR A 81 0.86 -9.51 3.97
CA THR A 81 2.15 -9.90 4.57
C THR A 81 2.41 -9.11 5.86
N ALA A 82 2.24 -7.78 5.83
CA ALA A 82 2.41 -6.92 7.01
C ALA A 82 1.43 -7.32 8.14
N ALA A 83 0.16 -7.50 7.79
CA ALA A 83 -0.87 -7.89 8.76
C ALA A 83 -0.55 -9.23 9.45
N ARG A 84 -0.11 -10.24 8.69
CA ARG A 84 0.29 -11.54 9.25
C ARG A 84 1.53 -11.44 10.14
N GLN A 85 2.53 -10.66 9.72
CA GLN A 85 3.74 -10.45 10.49
C GLN A 85 3.43 -9.77 11.83
N LEU A 86 2.63 -8.70 11.82
CA LEU A 86 2.24 -7.97 13.02
C LEU A 86 1.42 -8.83 13.98
N LEU A 87 0.50 -9.65 13.45
CA LEU A 87 -0.28 -10.59 14.25
C LEU A 87 0.60 -11.66 14.93
N GLN A 88 1.69 -12.10 14.29
CA GLN A 88 2.62 -13.07 14.87
C GLN A 88 3.52 -12.46 15.95
N SER A 89 3.72 -11.14 15.93
CA SER A 89 4.58 -10.40 16.87
C SER A 89 3.83 -9.74 18.04
N ALA A 90 2.50 -9.82 18.08
CA ALA A 90 1.63 -9.17 19.05
C ALA A 90 1.18 -10.12 20.17
#